data_AF-A0ABD5SUH6-F1
#
_entry.id   AF-A0ABD5SUH6-F1
#
_cell.length_a   1.000
_cell.length_b   1.000
_cell.length_c   1.000
_cell.angle_alpha   90.00
_cell.angle_beta   90.00
_cell.angle_gamma   90.00
#
_symmetry.space_group_name_H-M   'P 1'
#
loop_
_entity.id
_entity.type
_entity.pdbx_description
1 polymer ?
#
loop_
_entity_poly.entity_id
_entity_poly.type
_entity_poly.pdbx_seq_one_letter_code
_entity_poly.pdbx_strand_id
1 'polypeptide(L)'
;MTEDRWSTSRRAFVKYGAVTTGTLLGASGASAETGSKPTDSIGETTDYGMMLPYQFTPGSQFTVVESDLDWYPGRFEDTYQANVIAYDHAPSYRAFLLTESEATLEPDRSFELGAVREPPGAASQRFVTVGLE
;
A
#
# COMPACT_ATOMS: atom_id res chain seq x y z
N MET A 1 25.29 -47.78 6.90
CA MET A 1 25.76 -46.64 6.09
C MET A 1 24.72 -46.44 5.01
N THR A 2 23.92 -45.39 5.11
CA THR A 2 22.77 -45.13 4.23
C THR A 2 22.94 -43.71 3.75
N GLU A 3 23.07 -43.52 2.44
CA GLU A 3 23.47 -42.26 1.82
C GLU A 3 22.29 -41.29 1.72
N ASP A 4 22.46 -40.09 2.28
CA ASP A 4 21.53 -38.97 2.15
C ASP A 4 21.58 -38.38 0.73
N ARG A 5 20.48 -38.51 0.00
CA ARG A 5 20.28 -37.89 -1.31
C ARG A 5 19.81 -36.44 -1.13
N TRP A 6 20.75 -35.51 -1.02
CA TRP A 6 20.46 -34.08 -1.09
C TRP A 6 20.08 -33.68 -2.52
N SER A 7 18.81 -33.29 -2.72
CA SER A 7 18.30 -32.75 -3.97
C SER A 7 18.63 -31.26 -4.08
N THR A 8 19.62 -30.93 -4.90
CA THR A 8 20.02 -29.53 -5.19
C THR A 8 19.03 -28.89 -6.16
N SER A 9 18.05 -28.14 -5.64
CA SER A 9 17.16 -27.29 -6.44
C SER A 9 17.93 -26.11 -7.04
N ARG A 10 18.04 -26.09 -8.38
CA ARG A 10 18.76 -25.04 -9.13
C ARG A 10 17.86 -23.80 -9.25
N ARG A 11 18.17 -22.73 -8.50
CA ARG A 11 17.54 -21.41 -8.69
C ARG A 11 18.10 -20.74 -9.95
N ALA A 12 17.24 -20.48 -10.93
CA ALA A 12 17.57 -19.66 -12.09
C ALA A 12 17.24 -18.19 -11.77
N PHE A 13 18.26 -17.33 -11.75
CA PHE A 13 18.07 -15.87 -11.67
C PHE A 13 17.97 -15.31 -13.09
N VAL A 14 16.84 -14.67 -13.41
CA VAL A 14 16.71 -13.92 -14.66
C VAL A 14 17.37 -12.57 -14.48
N LYS A 15 18.42 -12.33 -15.27
CA LYS A 15 19.19 -11.10 -15.32
C LYS A 15 18.51 -10.15 -16.31
N TYR A 16 17.73 -9.18 -15.83
CA TYR A 16 17.23 -8.10 -16.68
C TYR A 16 18.21 -6.94 -16.66
N GLY A 17 18.74 -6.63 -17.84
CA GLY A 17 19.44 -5.38 -18.11
C GLY A 17 19.01 -4.87 -19.48
N ALA A 18 18.52 -3.64 -19.52
CA ALA A 18 18.66 -2.75 -20.67
C ALA A 18 18.35 -1.32 -20.21
N VAL A 19 19.41 -0.52 -20.15
CA VAL A 19 19.41 0.93 -19.94
C VAL A 19 18.79 1.58 -21.17
N THR A 20 17.83 2.48 -20.99
CA THR A 20 17.44 3.44 -22.04
C THR A 20 17.61 4.85 -21.49
N THR A 21 18.67 5.50 -21.97
CA THR A 21 18.98 6.91 -21.75
C THR A 21 18.12 7.74 -22.70
N GLY A 22 17.21 8.56 -22.17
CA GLY A 22 16.45 9.54 -22.93
C GLY A 22 16.78 10.96 -22.45
N THR A 23 17.35 11.77 -23.33
CA THR A 23 17.91 13.11 -23.12
C THR A 23 16.91 14.20 -22.73
N LEU A 24 17.38 15.11 -21.87
CA LEU A 24 16.80 16.41 -21.51
C LEU A 24 16.54 17.32 -22.72
N LEU A 25 15.34 17.90 -22.77
CA LEU A 25 15.07 19.20 -23.39
C LEU A 25 14.22 20.02 -22.42
N GLY A 26 14.79 21.14 -21.98
CA GLY A 26 14.16 22.08 -21.06
C GLY A 26 13.22 23.06 -21.73
N ALA A 27 12.28 23.57 -20.95
CA ALA A 27 11.69 24.88 -21.14
C ALA A 27 11.38 25.46 -19.75
N SER A 28 12.12 26.51 -19.39
CA SER A 28 11.77 27.40 -18.29
C SER A 28 10.48 28.13 -18.65
N GLY A 29 9.48 28.08 -17.78
CA GLY A 29 8.24 28.81 -17.91
C GLY A 29 7.69 29.18 -16.54
N ALA A 30 7.87 30.45 -16.17
CA ALA A 30 7.26 31.24 -15.10
C ALA A 30 6.44 30.53 -14.00
N SER A 31 6.89 30.64 -12.75
CA SER A 31 6.03 30.54 -11.57
C SER A 31 4.98 31.65 -11.60
N ALA A 32 3.72 31.28 -11.75
CA ALA A 32 2.60 32.11 -11.35
C ALA A 32 2.13 31.62 -9.97
N GLU A 33 2.50 32.34 -8.91
CA GLU A 33 1.77 32.27 -7.64
C GLU A 33 0.36 32.80 -7.89
N THR A 34 -0.56 31.90 -8.25
CA THR A 34 -1.98 32.16 -8.03
C THR A 34 -2.25 31.73 -6.61
N GLY A 35 -2.45 32.71 -5.74
CA GLY A 35 -2.97 32.52 -4.40
C GLY A 35 -4.30 31.79 -4.46
N SER A 36 -4.25 30.47 -4.37
CA SER A 36 -5.42 29.66 -4.04
C SER A 36 -5.61 29.79 -2.55
N LYS A 37 -6.49 30.72 -2.19
CA LYS A 37 -7.26 30.70 -0.94
C LYS A 37 -7.59 29.24 -0.61
N PRO A 38 -7.38 28.75 0.62
CA PRO A 38 -7.85 27.41 0.97
C PRO A 38 -9.37 27.43 0.77
N THR A 39 -9.82 26.83 -0.33
CA THR A 39 -11.21 26.44 -0.47
C THR A 39 -11.35 25.32 0.53
N ASP A 40 -11.94 25.64 1.68
CA ASP A 40 -12.53 24.68 2.61
C ASP A 40 -13.36 23.70 1.78
N SER A 41 -12.72 22.60 1.40
CA SER A 41 -13.37 21.52 0.67
C SER A 41 -14.09 20.71 1.73
N ILE A 42 -15.39 20.99 1.80
CA ILE A 42 -16.37 20.30 2.59
C ILE A 42 -16.34 18.82 2.18
N GLY A 43 -15.75 17.98 3.04
CA GLY A 43 -16.18 16.60 3.30
C GLY A 43 -16.02 15.59 2.16
N GLU A 44 -14.79 15.31 1.75
CA GLU A 44 -14.45 13.96 1.28
C GLU A 44 -13.80 13.27 2.48
N THR A 45 -14.53 12.37 3.14
CA THR A 45 -13.96 11.45 4.13
C THR A 45 -13.01 10.53 3.37
N THR A 46 -11.78 11.00 3.11
CA THR A 46 -10.72 10.15 2.58
C THR A 46 -10.47 9.10 3.65
N ASP A 47 -10.87 7.87 3.37
CA ASP A 47 -10.61 6.74 4.25
C ASP A 47 -9.10 6.51 4.30
N TYR A 48 -8.58 6.18 5.49
CA TYR A 48 -7.17 5.89 5.69
C TYR A 48 -6.98 4.44 6.10
N GLY A 49 -5.90 3.85 5.63
CA GLY A 49 -5.44 2.55 6.08
C GLY A 49 -3.99 2.58 6.54
N MET A 50 -3.57 1.56 7.26
CA MET A 50 -2.18 1.30 7.58
C MET A 50 -1.74 -0.03 6.97
N MET A 51 -0.53 -0.04 6.41
CA MET A 51 0.07 -1.22 5.79
C MET A 51 1.54 -1.33 6.14
N LEU A 52 2.11 -2.54 6.02
CA LEU A 52 3.57 -2.67 6.12
C LEU A 52 4.22 -2.01 4.90
N PRO A 53 5.36 -1.29 5.06
CA PRO A 53 5.97 -0.53 3.96
C PRO A 53 6.27 -1.36 2.70
N TYR A 54 6.64 -2.63 2.87
CA TYR A 54 6.96 -3.52 1.75
C TYR A 54 5.71 -4.05 1.02
N GLN A 55 4.52 -3.90 1.61
CA GLN A 55 3.25 -4.26 0.99
C GLN A 55 2.74 -3.10 0.13
N PHE A 56 3.04 -1.85 0.51
CA PHE A 56 2.52 -0.67 -0.15
C PHE A 56 3.12 -0.46 -1.55
N THR A 57 2.25 -0.29 -2.55
CA THR A 57 2.61 0.09 -3.91
C THR A 57 1.74 1.28 -4.33
N PRO A 58 2.30 2.49 -4.48
CA PRO A 58 1.53 3.69 -4.84
C PRO A 58 0.72 3.52 -6.13
N GLY A 59 -0.51 4.03 -6.16
CA GLY A 59 -1.42 3.98 -7.31
C GLY A 59 -1.86 2.56 -7.70
N SER A 60 -1.64 1.58 -6.83
CA SER A 60 -2.08 0.21 -7.09
C SER A 60 -3.54 0.03 -6.68
N GLN A 61 -4.31 -0.55 -7.60
CA GLN A 61 -5.66 -1.00 -7.31
C GLN A 61 -5.63 -2.31 -6.51
N PHE A 62 -6.54 -2.42 -5.56
CA PHE A 62 -6.74 -3.62 -4.77
C PHE A 62 -8.22 -3.90 -4.53
N THR A 63 -8.53 -5.17 -4.33
CA THR A 63 -9.85 -5.63 -3.87
C THR A 63 -9.74 -6.19 -2.45
N VAL A 64 -10.76 -5.96 -1.62
CA VAL A 64 -10.88 -6.60 -0.31
C VAL A 64 -11.34 -8.05 -0.49
N VAL A 65 -10.51 -8.99 -0.03
CA VAL A 65 -10.76 -10.44 -0.10
C VAL A 65 -11.46 -10.95 1.15
N GLU A 66 -11.06 -10.41 2.29
CA GLU A 66 -11.59 -10.77 3.60
C GLU A 66 -11.58 -9.51 4.47
N SER A 67 -12.72 -9.19 5.08
CA SER A 67 -12.89 -8.08 6.01
C SER A 67 -12.99 -8.60 7.45
N ASP A 68 -12.84 -7.69 8.41
CA ASP A 68 -13.20 -7.92 9.81
C ASP A 68 -12.54 -9.16 10.44
N LEU A 69 -11.24 -9.36 10.15
CA LEU A 69 -10.48 -10.45 10.73
C LEU A 69 -10.38 -10.26 12.25
N ASP A 70 -10.66 -11.32 13.01
CA ASP A 70 -10.42 -11.44 14.46
C ASP A 70 -8.92 -11.42 14.84
N TRP A 71 -8.04 -11.02 13.91
CA TRP A 71 -6.60 -10.90 14.11
C TRP A 71 -6.16 -9.45 14.01
N TYR A 72 -5.38 -9.00 14.98
CA TYR A 72 -4.76 -7.68 14.99
C TYR A 72 -3.31 -7.79 15.45
N PRO A 73 -2.41 -6.90 15.00
CA PRO A 73 -1.11 -6.76 15.63
C PRO A 73 -1.35 -6.21 17.04
N GLY A 74 -0.88 -6.89 18.08
CA GLY A 74 -1.22 -6.63 19.50
C GLY A 74 -0.94 -5.22 20.09
N ARG A 75 -0.57 -4.24 19.26
CA ARG A 75 -0.48 -2.82 19.63
C ARG A 75 -1.62 -1.96 19.07
N PHE A 76 -2.51 -2.55 18.28
CA PHE A 76 -3.65 -1.91 17.63
C PHE A 76 -4.98 -2.55 18.03
N GLU A 77 -4.95 -3.37 19.08
CA GLU A 77 -6.15 -4.00 19.65
C GLU A 77 -7.22 -2.92 19.90
N ASP A 78 -8.46 -3.23 19.58
CA ASP A 78 -9.65 -2.40 19.79
C ASP A 78 -9.71 -1.07 19.02
N THR A 79 -8.67 -0.67 18.27
CA THR A 79 -8.65 0.60 17.51
C THR A 79 -8.70 0.38 15.99
N TYR A 80 -8.12 -0.72 15.52
CA TYR A 80 -8.06 -1.04 14.10
C TYR A 80 -8.57 -2.44 13.84
N GLN A 81 -9.28 -2.59 12.73
CA GLN A 81 -9.65 -3.88 12.15
C GLN A 81 -8.68 -4.27 11.05
N ALA A 82 -8.40 -5.56 10.92
CA ALA A 82 -7.56 -6.08 9.86
C ALA A 82 -8.40 -6.63 8.71
N ASN A 83 -7.96 -6.31 7.50
CA ASN A 83 -8.52 -6.80 6.25
C ASN A 83 -7.41 -7.48 5.44
N VAL A 84 -7.78 -8.49 4.64
CA VAL A 84 -6.91 -9.06 3.61
C VAL A 84 -7.30 -8.46 2.26
N ILE A 85 -6.32 -7.89 1.58
CA ILE A 85 -6.50 -7.33 0.23
C ILE A 85 -5.71 -8.13 -0.81
N ALA A 86 -6.15 -8.04 -2.06
CA ALA A 86 -5.47 -8.54 -3.24
C ALA A 86 -5.18 -7.40 -4.19
N TYR A 87 -3.99 -7.36 -4.79
CA TYR A 87 -3.72 -6.41 -5.87
C TYR A 87 -4.29 -6.89 -7.20
N ASP A 88 -4.93 -5.99 -7.94
CA ASP A 88 -5.58 -6.33 -9.22
C ASP A 88 -4.55 -6.80 -10.26
N HIS A 89 -3.37 -6.19 -10.24
CA HIS A 89 -2.25 -6.56 -11.11
C HIS A 89 -1.53 -7.85 -10.68
N ALA A 90 -1.73 -8.30 -9.43
CA ALA A 90 -1.12 -9.51 -8.89
C ALA A 90 -2.05 -10.22 -7.89
N PRO A 91 -3.16 -10.84 -8.35
CA PRO A 91 -4.18 -11.39 -7.45
C PRO A 91 -3.72 -12.57 -6.59
N SER A 92 -2.51 -13.11 -6.80
CA SER A 92 -1.90 -14.09 -5.91
C SER A 92 -1.20 -13.47 -4.71
N TYR A 93 -0.88 -12.17 -4.76
CA TYR A 93 -0.23 -11.46 -3.67
C TYR A 93 -1.30 -10.92 -2.72
N ARG A 94 -1.21 -11.32 -1.45
CA ARG A 94 -2.10 -10.88 -0.37
C ARG A 94 -1.37 -9.93 0.56
N ALA A 95 -2.04 -8.87 0.99
CA ALA A 95 -1.52 -7.92 1.96
C ALA A 95 -2.52 -7.68 3.08
N PHE A 96 -2.01 -7.20 4.22
CA PHE A 96 -2.85 -6.79 5.34
C PHE A 96 -3.09 -5.28 5.25
N LEU A 97 -4.34 -4.89 5.39
CA LEU A 97 -4.77 -3.51 5.47
C LEU A 97 -5.48 -3.29 6.80
N LEU A 98 -4.92 -2.44 7.65
CA LEU A 98 -5.51 -2.07 8.93
C LEU A 98 -6.31 -0.77 8.74
N THR A 99 -7.61 -0.81 8.98
CA THR A 99 -8.46 0.40 8.97
C THR A 99 -8.99 0.67 10.36
N GLU A 100 -9.46 1.89 10.63
CA GLU A 100 -10.18 2.16 11.88
C GLU A 100 -11.40 1.24 11.98
N SER A 101 -11.74 0.78 13.18
CA SER A 101 -12.84 -0.19 13.38
C SER A 101 -14.22 0.31 12.91
N GLU A 102 -14.39 1.62 12.77
CA GLU A 102 -15.62 2.25 12.24
C GLU A 102 -15.61 2.33 10.70
N ALA A 103 -14.44 2.14 10.06
CA ALA A 103 -14.24 2.22 8.61
C ALA A 103 -14.35 0.84 7.98
N THR A 104 -15.59 0.35 7.84
CA THR A 104 -15.90 -0.92 7.18
C THR A 104 -15.62 -0.85 5.68
N LEU A 105 -14.73 -1.71 5.19
CA LEU A 105 -14.51 -1.90 3.77
C LEU A 105 -15.33 -3.10 3.29
N GLU A 106 -16.26 -2.86 2.37
CA GLU A 106 -17.07 -3.94 1.78
C GLU A 106 -16.16 -4.92 0.99
N PRO A 107 -16.37 -6.25 1.16
CA PRO A 107 -15.67 -7.24 0.35
C PRO A 107 -16.03 -7.08 -1.13
N ASP A 108 -15.14 -7.52 -2.02
CA ASP A 108 -15.29 -7.43 -3.48
C ASP A 108 -15.36 -6.00 -4.04
N ARG A 109 -15.14 -4.97 -3.21
CA ARG A 109 -14.96 -3.58 -3.66
C ARG A 109 -13.49 -3.31 -3.99
N SER A 110 -13.26 -2.66 -5.13
CA SER A 110 -11.94 -2.17 -5.53
C SER A 110 -11.69 -0.74 -5.05
N PHE A 111 -10.45 -0.48 -4.64
CA PHE A 111 -9.94 0.80 -4.16
C PHE A 111 -8.53 1.04 -4.74
N GLU A 112 -8.09 2.29 -4.76
CA GLU A 112 -6.72 2.68 -5.12
C GLU A 112 -5.91 3.06 -3.87
N LEU A 113 -4.66 2.62 -3.83
CA LEU A 113 -3.70 3.06 -2.81
C LEU A 113 -3.14 4.44 -3.16
N GLY A 114 -3.60 5.45 -2.44
CA GLY A 114 -3.12 6.82 -2.54
C GLY A 114 -1.72 7.02 -1.94
N ALA A 115 -1.32 8.29 -1.78
CA ALA A 115 -0.01 8.64 -1.24
C ALA A 115 0.16 8.23 0.24
N VAL A 116 1.41 7.98 0.64
CA VAL A 116 1.76 7.82 2.06
C VAL A 116 1.50 9.14 2.79
N ARG A 117 0.73 9.08 3.86
CA ARG A 117 0.55 10.16 4.82
C ARG A 117 1.46 9.91 6.02
N GLU A 118 1.98 10.99 6.60
CA GLU A 118 2.92 10.86 7.72
C GLU A 118 2.31 10.02 8.85
N PRO A 119 3.04 9.04 9.39
CA PRO A 119 2.52 8.15 10.41
C PRO A 119 2.10 8.95 11.65
N PRO A 120 0.92 8.68 12.25
CA PRO A 120 0.53 9.29 13.50
C PRO A 120 1.43 8.73 14.61
N GLY A 121 2.41 9.52 15.03
CA GLY A 121 3.23 9.30 16.22
C GLY A 121 4.27 8.17 16.15
N ALA A 122 5.21 8.19 17.09
CA ALA A 122 6.35 7.28 17.15
C ALA A 122 6.00 5.77 17.30
N ALA A 123 4.73 5.42 17.53
CA ALA A 123 4.25 4.04 17.74
C ALA A 123 4.09 3.22 16.43
N SER A 124 4.10 3.88 15.28
CA SER A 124 3.78 3.29 13.97
C SER A 124 4.99 3.17 13.03
N GLN A 125 6.24 3.29 13.51
CA GLN A 125 7.46 3.20 12.65
C GLN A 125 7.55 1.95 11.75
N ARG A 126 6.76 0.90 12.01
CA ARG A 126 6.71 -0.32 11.18
C ARG A 126 5.59 -0.32 10.14
N PHE A 127 4.70 0.66 10.14
CA PHE A 127 3.58 0.80 9.21
C PHE A 127 3.65 2.17 8.52
N VAL A 128 3.06 2.24 7.32
CA VAL A 128 2.78 3.49 6.62
C VAL A 128 1.28 3.72 6.63
N THR A 129 0.85 4.96 6.86
CA THR A 129 -0.53 5.38 6.66
C THR A 129 -0.72 5.74 5.20
N VAL A 130 -1.77 5.23 4.57
CA VAL A 130 -2.05 5.36 3.14
C VAL A 130 -3.48 5.85 2.96
N GLY A 131 -3.71 6.70 1.96
CA GLY A 131 -5.07 7.04 1.53
C GLY A 131 -5.72 5.88 0.78
N LEU A 132 -7.02 5.70 0.96
CA LEU A 132 -7.86 4.78 0.21
C LEU A 132 -8.81 5.62 -0.65
N GLU A 133 -8.68 5.48 -1.97
CA GLU A 133 -9.42 6.28 -2.97
C GLU A 133 -10.34 5.40 -3.84
#